data_AF-A0A543K4X4-F1
#
_entry.id   AF-A0A543K4X4-F1
#
_cell.length_a   1.000
_cell.length_b   1.000
_cell.length_c   1.000
_cell.angle_alpha   90.00
_cell.angle_beta   90.00
_cell.angle_gamma   90.00
#
_symmetry.space_group_name_H-M   'P 1'
#
loop_
_entity.id
_entity.type
_entity.pdbx_description
1 polymer ?
#
loop_
_entity_poly.entity_id
_entity_poly.type
_entity_poly.pdbx_seq_one_letter_code
_entity_poly.pdbx_strand_id
1 'polypeptide(L)'
;MFTSRAATLLFALTATALPAPKAQAYPIDCAILLCLAGGFPASAECMAAKATMIRRITPWPVTPPLQLWNCPLGLPAGFVPAPGTPDIRLGPDGLTDEVRGYRDAIEIYHIRTSPPMSSDDPPGSWRDHTQRGVYLEDGSHRWVNASLRHGPEWLAGSDRIRRVPIQVCVRETDNGCWEWRVSHYENWPGGGFWGGYGRVVAIRYEDHEGRKHTEFVNY
;
A
#
# COMPACT_ATOMS: atom_id res chain seq x y z
N MET A 1 -82.37 -36.70 -4.39
CA MET A 1 -81.47 -35.89 -3.52
C MET A 1 -80.06 -36.03 -4.06
N PHE A 2 -79.57 -35.04 -4.81
CA PHE A 2 -78.18 -34.99 -5.28
C PHE A 2 -77.45 -33.94 -4.42
N THR A 3 -76.46 -34.37 -3.63
CA THR A 3 -75.62 -33.47 -2.83
C THR A 3 -74.25 -33.34 -3.49
N SER A 4 -74.02 -32.18 -4.10
CA SER A 4 -72.71 -31.73 -4.57
C SER A 4 -71.76 -31.52 -3.38
N ARG A 5 -70.52 -32.02 -3.50
CA ARG A 5 -69.39 -31.57 -2.68
C ARG A 5 -68.32 -31.01 -3.60
N ALA A 6 -68.22 -29.68 -3.64
CA ALA A 6 -67.09 -28.98 -4.24
C ALA A 6 -65.86 -29.16 -3.34
N ALA A 7 -64.79 -29.73 -3.89
CA ALA A 7 -63.50 -29.85 -3.22
C ALA A 7 -62.61 -28.68 -3.64
N THR A 8 -62.40 -27.73 -2.73
CA THR A 8 -61.48 -26.60 -2.92
C THR A 8 -60.05 -27.10 -2.66
N LEU A 9 -59.23 -27.18 -3.70
CA LEU A 9 -57.79 -27.48 -3.60
C LEU A 9 -57.02 -26.19 -3.28
N LEU A 10 -56.53 -26.05 -2.04
CA LEU A 10 -55.51 -25.04 -1.71
C LEU A 10 -54.15 -25.51 -2.21
N PHE A 11 -53.60 -24.82 -3.21
CA PHE A 11 -52.21 -24.95 -3.61
C PHE A 11 -51.33 -24.17 -2.62
N ALA A 12 -50.65 -24.87 -1.72
CA ALA A 12 -49.59 -24.28 -0.90
C ALA A 12 -48.31 -24.16 -1.75
N LEU A 13 -47.97 -22.93 -2.19
CA LEU A 13 -46.66 -22.64 -2.77
C LEU A 13 -45.61 -22.66 -1.65
N THR A 14 -44.88 -23.76 -1.54
CA THR A 14 -43.66 -23.84 -0.74
C THR A 14 -42.52 -23.18 -1.52
N ALA A 15 -42.21 -21.92 -1.20
CA ALA A 15 -41.01 -21.26 -1.69
C ALA A 15 -39.78 -21.94 -1.06
N THR A 16 -39.12 -22.81 -1.81
CA THR A 16 -37.82 -23.38 -1.46
C THR A 16 -36.77 -22.29 -1.55
N ALA A 17 -36.38 -21.75 -0.39
CA ALA A 17 -35.21 -20.87 -0.29
C ALA A 17 -33.96 -21.69 -0.66
N LEU A 18 -33.47 -21.52 -1.88
CA LEU A 18 -32.18 -22.05 -2.30
C LEU A 18 -31.10 -21.40 -1.42
N PRO A 19 -30.21 -22.17 -0.77
CA PRO A 19 -29.09 -21.59 -0.05
C PRO A 19 -28.22 -20.82 -1.04
N ALA A 20 -27.97 -19.54 -0.76
CA ALA A 20 -27.00 -18.76 -1.52
C ALA A 20 -25.65 -19.51 -1.48
N PRO A 21 -24.95 -19.66 -2.61
CA PRO A 21 -23.63 -20.26 -2.59
C PRO A 21 -22.77 -19.45 -1.61
N LYS A 22 -22.17 -20.12 -0.62
CA LYS A 22 -21.16 -19.48 0.22
C LYS A 22 -20.10 -18.96 -0.73
N ALA A 23 -19.95 -17.64 -0.81
CA ALA A 23 -18.86 -17.03 -1.52
C ALA A 23 -17.57 -17.70 -1.02
N GLN A 24 -16.86 -18.38 -1.92
CA GLN A 24 -15.57 -18.94 -1.57
C GLN A 24 -14.73 -17.75 -1.11
N ALA A 25 -14.33 -17.73 0.16
CA ALA A 25 -13.50 -16.66 0.67
C ALA A 25 -12.27 -16.58 -0.23
N TYR A 26 -12.14 -15.46 -0.96
CA TYR A 26 -10.97 -15.24 -1.78
C TYR A 26 -9.73 -15.43 -0.92
N PRO A 27 -8.64 -16.00 -1.46
CA PRO A 27 -7.36 -15.96 -0.77
C PRO A 27 -7.12 -14.52 -0.29
N ILE A 28 -6.64 -14.35 0.94
CA ILE A 28 -6.49 -13.01 1.55
C ILE A 28 -5.68 -12.06 0.65
N ASP A 29 -4.77 -12.59 -0.16
CA ASP A 29 -3.99 -11.86 -1.16
C ASP A 29 -4.83 -11.25 -2.29
N CYS A 30 -5.86 -11.95 -2.75
CA CYS A 30 -6.83 -11.40 -3.70
C CYS A 30 -7.72 -10.36 -3.07
N ALA A 31 -8.12 -10.55 -1.81
CA ALA A 31 -8.84 -9.53 -1.09
C ALA A 31 -7.99 -8.27 -0.92
N ILE A 32 -6.69 -8.39 -0.58
CA ILE A 32 -5.78 -7.23 -0.48
C ILE A 32 -5.71 -6.49 -1.81
N LEU A 33 -5.48 -7.18 -2.94
CA LEU A 33 -5.38 -6.50 -4.24
C LEU A 33 -6.68 -5.81 -4.66
N LEU A 34 -7.82 -6.51 -4.58
CA LEU A 34 -9.12 -5.95 -4.97
C LEU A 34 -9.53 -4.78 -4.06
N CYS A 35 -9.30 -4.92 -2.75
CA CYS A 35 -9.60 -3.86 -1.81
C CYS A 35 -8.64 -2.67 -1.97
N LEU A 36 -7.36 -2.90 -2.25
CA LEU A 36 -6.38 -1.85 -2.54
C LEU A 36 -6.78 -1.05 -3.78
N ALA A 37 -7.17 -1.71 -4.86
CA ALA A 37 -7.70 -1.07 -6.08
C ALA A 37 -8.97 -0.24 -5.82
N GLY A 38 -9.70 -0.51 -4.73
CA GLY A 38 -10.86 0.26 -4.26
C GLY A 38 -10.57 1.23 -3.11
N GLY A 39 -9.32 1.43 -2.69
CA GLY A 39 -8.99 2.32 -1.57
C GLY A 39 -9.27 1.76 -0.17
N PHE A 40 -9.41 0.44 -0.03
CA PHE A 40 -9.89 -0.28 1.17
C PHE A 40 -11.23 0.23 1.70
N PRO A 41 -12.35 -0.06 1.00
CA PRO A 41 -13.69 0.32 1.46
C PRO A 41 -14.01 -0.30 2.82
N ALA A 42 -14.97 0.28 3.54
CA ALA A 42 -15.34 -0.10 4.91
C ALA A 42 -16.14 -1.43 5.03
N SER A 43 -15.74 -2.47 4.28
CA SER A 43 -16.29 -3.82 4.40
C SER A 43 -15.43 -4.66 5.35
N ALA A 44 -16.04 -5.66 5.99
CA ALA A 44 -15.32 -6.56 6.89
C ALA A 44 -14.14 -7.26 6.18
N GLU A 45 -14.33 -7.67 4.93
CA GLU A 45 -13.29 -8.31 4.12
C GLU A 45 -12.13 -7.35 3.82
N CYS A 46 -12.42 -6.11 3.42
CA CYS A 46 -11.38 -5.14 3.11
C CYS A 46 -10.66 -4.62 4.36
N MET A 47 -11.35 -4.53 5.50
CA MET A 47 -10.69 -4.25 6.78
C MET A 47 -9.73 -5.38 7.18
N ALA A 48 -10.14 -6.64 7.04
CA ALA A 48 -9.28 -7.79 7.31
C ALA A 48 -8.08 -7.85 6.34
N ALA A 49 -8.32 -7.54 5.07
CA ALA A 49 -7.28 -7.43 4.05
C ALA A 49 -6.27 -6.32 4.40
N LYS A 50 -6.75 -5.12 4.73
CA LYS A 50 -5.90 -3.99 5.14
C LYS A 50 -5.05 -4.34 6.37
N ALA A 51 -5.68 -4.91 7.40
CA ALA A 51 -4.98 -5.35 8.60
C ALA A 51 -3.90 -6.40 8.28
N THR A 52 -4.19 -7.34 7.39
CA THR A 52 -3.20 -8.34 6.95
C THR A 52 -2.05 -7.69 6.19
N MET A 53 -2.34 -6.76 5.27
CA MET A 53 -1.32 -6.00 4.53
C MET A 53 -0.41 -5.25 5.50
N ILE A 54 -0.98 -4.48 6.45
CA ILE A 54 -0.21 -3.75 7.46
C ILE A 54 0.63 -4.71 8.31
N ARG A 55 0.07 -5.82 8.79
CA ARG A 55 0.81 -6.83 9.58
C ARG A 55 2.00 -7.40 8.83
N ARG A 56 1.89 -7.61 7.52
CA ARG A 56 2.99 -8.14 6.71
C ARG A 56 4.15 -7.18 6.58
N ILE A 57 3.84 -5.89 6.62
CA ILE A 57 4.84 -4.83 6.52
C ILE A 57 5.35 -4.37 7.89
N THR A 58 4.75 -4.79 9.01
CA THR A 58 5.15 -4.34 10.37
C THR A 58 5.16 -5.46 11.44
N PRO A 59 6.17 -5.54 12.34
CA PRO A 59 7.62 -5.58 12.11
C PRO A 59 8.09 -7.01 11.78
N TRP A 60 9.41 -7.25 11.81
CA TRP A 60 10.05 -8.46 11.26
C TRP A 60 9.44 -9.81 11.68
N PRO A 61 9.28 -10.78 10.76
CA PRO A 61 9.72 -10.76 9.35
C PRO A 61 8.81 -9.96 8.41
N VAL A 62 9.41 -9.00 7.73
CA VAL A 62 8.72 -8.15 6.76
C VAL A 62 8.54 -8.96 5.47
N THR A 63 7.30 -9.11 5.05
CA THR A 63 6.93 -9.75 3.78
C THR A 63 6.32 -8.71 2.83
N PRO A 64 6.36 -8.94 1.51
CA PRO A 64 5.80 -8.01 0.56
C PRO A 64 4.31 -7.77 0.85
N PRO A 65 3.81 -6.52 0.75
CA PRO A 65 2.41 -6.22 1.05
C PRO A 65 1.45 -7.02 0.18
N LEU A 66 1.77 -7.18 -1.11
CA LEU A 66 1.07 -8.03 -2.06
C LEU A 66 1.90 -9.28 -2.34
N GLN A 67 1.32 -10.46 -2.10
CA GLN A 67 1.89 -11.74 -2.52
C GLN A 67 1.09 -12.23 -3.72
N LEU A 68 1.33 -11.60 -4.89
CA LEU A 68 0.52 -11.80 -6.09
C LEU A 68 0.47 -13.26 -6.56
N TRP A 69 1.49 -14.06 -6.25
CA TRP A 69 1.54 -15.50 -6.54
C TRP A 69 0.51 -16.34 -5.76
N ASN A 70 -0.03 -15.84 -4.64
CA ASN A 70 -1.12 -16.49 -3.90
C ASN A 70 -2.51 -16.06 -4.39
N CYS A 71 -2.55 -15.11 -5.32
CA CYS A 71 -3.78 -14.59 -5.85
C CYS A 71 -3.91 -14.94 -7.34
N PRO A 72 -4.60 -16.05 -7.69
CA PRO A 72 -4.86 -16.40 -9.07
C PRO A 72 -5.92 -15.45 -9.66
N LEU A 73 -5.51 -14.21 -9.94
CA LEU A 73 -6.22 -13.30 -10.86
C LEU A 73 -5.71 -13.45 -12.29
N GLY A 74 -4.67 -14.25 -12.48
CA GLY A 74 -4.25 -14.71 -13.81
C GLY A 74 -5.35 -15.55 -14.45
N LEU A 75 -5.33 -15.57 -15.77
CA LEU A 75 -6.20 -16.43 -16.55
C LEU A 75 -5.81 -17.90 -16.29
N PRO A 76 -6.78 -18.84 -16.20
CA PRO A 76 -6.47 -20.25 -16.01
C PRO A 76 -5.56 -20.77 -17.13
N ALA A 77 -4.73 -21.76 -16.82
CA ALA A 77 -3.89 -22.42 -17.82
C ALA A 77 -4.76 -22.92 -18.99
N GLY A 78 -4.45 -22.47 -20.21
CA GLY A 78 -5.24 -22.79 -21.41
C GLY A 78 -6.45 -21.88 -21.66
N PHE A 79 -6.56 -20.74 -20.96
CA PHE A 79 -7.53 -19.72 -21.34
C PHE A 79 -7.28 -19.24 -22.77
N VAL A 80 -8.28 -19.44 -23.63
CA VAL A 80 -8.30 -18.91 -24.99
C VAL A 80 -9.33 -17.77 -25.02
N PRO A 81 -8.91 -16.52 -25.27
CA PRO A 81 -9.83 -15.40 -25.40
C PRO A 81 -10.87 -15.71 -26.50
N ALA A 82 -12.12 -15.29 -26.30
CA ALA A 82 -13.15 -15.45 -27.32
C ALA A 82 -12.77 -14.63 -28.58
N PRO A 83 -13.10 -15.08 -29.80
CA PRO A 83 -12.82 -14.33 -31.01
C PRO A 83 -13.40 -12.92 -30.93
N GLY A 84 -12.58 -11.90 -31.18
CA GLY A 84 -12.99 -10.48 -31.09
C GLY A 84 -12.83 -9.84 -29.71
N THR A 85 -12.30 -10.57 -28.71
CA THR A 85 -11.84 -9.94 -27.47
C THR A 85 -10.55 -9.14 -27.70
N PRO A 86 -10.38 -7.99 -27.03
CA PRO A 86 -9.12 -7.25 -27.08
C PRO A 86 -7.97 -8.12 -26.59
N ASP A 87 -6.79 -7.94 -27.17
CA ASP A 87 -5.58 -8.69 -26.80
C ASP A 87 -5.28 -8.54 -25.30
N ILE A 88 -5.29 -9.65 -24.58
CA ILE A 88 -4.96 -9.66 -23.15
C ILE A 88 -3.45 -9.78 -23.03
N ARG A 89 -2.79 -8.65 -22.81
CA ARG A 89 -1.34 -8.60 -22.62
C ARG A 89 -1.00 -9.02 -21.19
N LEU A 90 -0.33 -10.16 -21.08
CA LEU A 90 0.20 -10.65 -19.80
C LEU A 90 1.70 -10.35 -19.71
N GLY A 91 2.13 -9.93 -18.53
CA GLY A 91 3.54 -9.78 -18.19
C GLY A 91 4.25 -11.12 -17.95
N PRO A 92 5.59 -11.09 -17.75
CA PRO A 92 6.35 -12.28 -17.36
C PRO A 92 5.88 -12.93 -16.05
N ASP A 93 5.19 -12.16 -15.21
CA ASP A 93 4.56 -12.55 -13.95
C ASP A 93 3.14 -13.13 -14.12
N GLY A 94 2.62 -13.20 -15.35
CA GLY A 94 1.27 -13.70 -15.64
C GLY A 94 0.15 -12.74 -15.26
N LEU A 95 0.47 -11.47 -15.00
CA LEU A 95 -0.49 -10.43 -14.62
C LEU A 95 -0.81 -9.51 -15.80
N THR A 96 -2.01 -8.93 -15.81
CA THR A 96 -2.39 -7.90 -16.79
C THR A 96 -1.68 -6.58 -16.48
N ASP A 97 -1.57 -5.71 -17.49
CA ASP A 97 -1.00 -4.36 -17.33
C ASP A 97 -1.69 -3.56 -16.21
N GLU A 98 -3.00 -3.72 -16.05
CA GLU A 98 -3.78 -3.06 -14.99
C GLU A 98 -3.36 -3.54 -13.60
N VAL A 99 -3.27 -4.86 -13.37
CA VAL A 99 -2.88 -5.42 -12.08
C VAL A 99 -1.43 -5.03 -11.73
N ARG A 100 -0.54 -5.02 -12.73
CA ARG A 100 0.83 -4.52 -12.56
C ARG A 100 0.84 -3.04 -12.20
N GLY A 101 -0.05 -2.23 -12.78
CA GLY A 101 -0.26 -0.84 -12.42
C GLY A 101 -0.52 -0.65 -10.92
N TYR A 102 -1.48 -1.40 -10.34
CA TYR A 102 -1.75 -1.32 -8.90
C TYR A 102 -0.56 -1.79 -8.05
N ARG A 103 0.16 -2.83 -8.45
CA ARG A 103 1.37 -3.29 -7.75
C ARG A 103 2.47 -2.24 -7.78
N ASP A 104 2.76 -1.69 -8.95
CA ASP A 104 3.88 -0.78 -9.18
C ASP A 104 3.62 0.61 -8.59
N ALA A 105 2.34 0.96 -8.38
CA ALA A 105 1.92 2.13 -7.62
C ALA A 105 2.14 2.02 -6.10
N ILE A 106 2.48 0.84 -5.58
CA ILE A 106 2.81 0.69 -4.15
C ILE A 106 4.21 1.21 -3.87
N GLU A 107 4.27 2.25 -3.05
CA GLU A 107 5.50 2.77 -2.47
C GLU A 107 5.56 2.41 -1.00
N ILE A 108 6.53 1.60 -0.60
CA ILE A 108 6.72 1.24 0.80
C ILE A 108 8.12 1.61 1.28
N TYR A 109 8.18 2.27 2.43
CA TYR A 109 9.42 2.70 3.08
C TYR A 109 9.46 2.16 4.51
N HIS A 110 10.52 1.43 4.84
CA HIS A 110 10.94 1.19 6.21
C HIS A 110 11.92 2.27 6.61
N ILE A 111 11.45 3.23 7.37
CA ILE A 111 12.23 4.35 7.85
C ILE A 111 12.80 3.96 9.20
N ARG A 112 14.13 3.96 9.30
CA ARG A 112 14.83 3.69 10.55
C ARG A 112 15.91 4.74 10.71
N THR A 113 15.82 5.50 11.79
CA THR A 113 16.82 6.48 12.14
C THR A 113 17.44 6.16 13.50
N SER A 114 18.70 6.52 13.65
CA SER A 114 19.44 6.43 14.91
C SER A 114 20.21 7.73 15.14
N PRO A 115 20.53 8.05 16.40
CA PRO A 115 21.38 9.20 16.68
C PRO A 115 22.79 9.02 16.10
N PRO A 116 23.57 10.10 16.05
CA PRO A 116 25.00 10.02 15.85
C PRO A 116 25.64 9.11 16.91
N MET A 117 26.78 8.52 16.54
CA MET A 117 27.49 7.59 17.42
C MET A 117 28.68 8.26 18.09
N SER A 118 29.21 9.34 17.51
CA SER A 118 30.35 10.08 18.03
C SER A 118 29.93 11.45 18.56
N SER A 119 30.66 11.95 19.57
CA SER A 119 30.59 13.35 19.99
C SER A 119 31.11 14.33 18.93
N ASP A 120 31.89 13.83 17.97
CA ASP A 120 32.41 14.64 16.85
C ASP A 120 31.36 14.83 15.74
N ASP A 121 30.29 14.03 15.76
CA ASP A 121 29.21 14.18 14.79
C ASP A 121 28.49 15.54 15.03
N PRO A 122 28.09 16.27 13.97
CA PRO A 122 27.46 17.57 14.12
C PRO A 122 26.23 17.53 15.03
N PRO A 123 26.03 18.54 15.90
CA PRO A 123 24.82 18.62 16.73
C PRO A 123 23.55 18.54 15.87
N GLY A 124 22.64 17.64 16.24
CA GLY A 124 21.38 17.44 15.50
C GLY A 124 21.50 16.60 14.22
N SER A 125 22.67 16.02 13.94
CA SER A 125 22.80 14.97 12.93
C SER A 125 22.06 13.69 13.35
N TRP A 126 21.85 12.79 12.40
CA TRP A 126 21.21 11.48 12.61
C TRP A 126 21.62 10.55 11.46
N ARG A 127 21.62 9.24 11.72
CA ARG A 127 21.91 8.20 10.72
C ARG A 127 20.62 7.70 10.09
N ASP A 128 20.66 7.55 8.77
CA ASP A 128 19.55 7.09 7.96
C ASP A 128 19.78 5.64 7.53
N HIS A 129 18.89 4.75 7.95
CA HIS A 129 18.86 3.34 7.56
C HIS A 129 17.57 3.00 6.79
N THR A 130 17.02 3.99 6.08
CA THR A 130 15.77 3.83 5.35
C THR A 130 15.92 2.84 4.19
N GLN A 131 14.94 1.97 4.04
CA GLN A 131 14.84 1.03 2.93
C GLN A 131 13.52 1.24 2.20
N ARG A 132 13.51 1.02 0.89
CA ARG A 132 12.32 1.03 0.05
C ARG A 132 12.05 -0.38 -0.48
N GLY A 133 10.79 -0.80 -0.46
CA GLY A 133 10.35 -2.02 -1.14
C GLY A 133 10.10 -1.74 -2.61
N VAL A 134 10.60 -2.63 -3.48
CA VAL A 134 10.38 -2.56 -4.93
C VAL A 134 9.95 -3.91 -5.45
N TYR A 135 8.96 -3.91 -6.33
CA TYR A 135 8.61 -5.07 -7.15
C TYR A 135 9.44 -5.04 -8.44
N LEU A 136 9.96 -6.21 -8.83
CA LEU A 136 10.64 -6.43 -10.08
C LEU A 136 9.62 -6.85 -11.15
N GLU A 137 10.06 -6.89 -12.41
CA GLU A 137 9.21 -7.21 -13.55
C GLU A 137 8.59 -8.62 -13.47
N ASP A 138 9.29 -9.56 -12.84
CA ASP A 138 8.82 -10.92 -12.56
C ASP A 138 7.87 -11.02 -11.35
N GLY A 139 7.51 -9.89 -10.74
CA GLY A 139 6.67 -9.81 -9.56
C GLY A 139 7.37 -10.14 -8.24
N SER A 140 8.66 -10.47 -8.26
CA SER A 140 9.43 -10.65 -7.04
C SER A 140 9.64 -9.32 -6.32
N HIS A 141 9.74 -9.35 -4.99
CA HIS A 141 9.91 -8.16 -4.17
C HIS A 141 11.28 -8.15 -3.50
N ARG A 142 11.91 -6.98 -3.44
CA ARG A 142 13.16 -6.78 -2.71
C ARG A 142 13.20 -5.45 -1.96
N TRP A 143 13.99 -5.42 -0.90
CA TRP A 143 14.36 -4.20 -0.21
C TRP A 143 15.61 -3.60 -0.83
N VAL A 144 15.57 -2.29 -1.09
CA VAL A 144 16.72 -1.52 -1.57
C VAL A 144 17.00 -0.38 -0.59
N ASN A 145 18.26 0.04 -0.51
CA ASN A 145 18.62 1.22 0.27
C ASN A 145 17.91 2.46 -0.28
N ALA A 146 17.40 3.28 0.62
CA ALA A 146 16.72 4.53 0.31
C ALA A 146 17.14 5.61 1.31
N SER A 147 16.67 6.83 1.10
CA SER A 147 16.91 7.94 2.01
C SER A 147 15.58 8.51 2.46
N LEU A 148 15.42 8.70 3.77
CA LEU A 148 14.40 9.57 4.32
C LEU A 148 14.68 11.01 3.90
N ARG A 149 15.92 11.50 4.10
CA ARG A 149 16.33 12.89 3.84
C ARG A 149 15.95 13.38 2.45
N HIS A 150 16.29 12.59 1.44
CA HIS A 150 16.00 12.89 0.03
C HIS A 150 14.79 12.11 -0.51
N GLY A 151 14.02 11.50 0.39
CA GLY A 151 12.81 10.76 0.06
C GLY A 151 11.69 11.67 -0.47
N PRO A 152 10.62 11.08 -0.99
CA PRO A 152 9.54 11.86 -1.57
C PRO A 152 8.80 12.67 -0.51
N GLU A 153 8.21 13.80 -0.93
CA GLU A 153 7.54 14.77 -0.04
C GLU A 153 6.43 14.15 0.80
N TRP A 154 5.71 13.17 0.27
CA TRP A 154 4.58 12.56 0.96
C TRP A 154 4.98 11.86 2.26
N LEU A 155 6.26 11.52 2.46
CA LEU A 155 6.75 10.98 3.73
C LEU A 155 6.54 11.97 4.88
N ALA A 156 6.54 13.27 4.61
CA ALA A 156 6.24 14.32 5.58
C ALA A 156 4.73 14.49 5.87
N GLY A 157 3.89 13.53 5.45
CA GLY A 157 2.45 13.51 5.76
C GLY A 157 2.11 13.04 7.18
N SER A 158 3.10 12.70 8.00
CA SER A 158 2.91 12.34 9.42
C SER A 158 3.54 13.37 10.34
N ASP A 159 3.04 13.49 11.58
CA ASP A 159 3.62 14.31 12.65
C ASP A 159 5.07 13.93 13.01
N ARG A 160 5.50 12.73 12.60
CA ARG A 160 6.83 12.20 12.86
C ARG A 160 7.86 12.58 11.82
N ILE A 161 7.48 13.02 10.63
CA ILE A 161 8.43 13.40 9.58
C ILE A 161 8.14 14.82 9.19
N ARG A 162 9.10 15.71 9.40
CA ARG A 162 8.97 17.13 9.07
C ARG A 162 9.69 17.42 7.77
N ARG A 163 9.11 18.29 6.96
CA ARG A 163 9.78 18.80 5.76
C ARG A 163 10.47 20.12 6.10
N VAL A 164 11.78 20.17 5.95
CA VAL A 164 12.62 21.29 6.37
C VAL A 164 13.19 21.98 5.12
N PRO A 165 13.04 23.30 4.97
CA PRO A 165 13.71 24.05 3.92
C PRO A 165 15.20 24.19 4.26
N ILE A 166 16.05 23.70 3.37
CA ILE A 166 17.49 23.89 3.47
C ILE A 166 17.85 25.20 2.78
N GLN A 167 18.39 26.13 3.55
CA GLN A 167 18.76 27.46 3.06
C GLN A 167 20.25 27.52 2.78
N VAL A 168 20.61 28.22 1.71
CA VAL A 168 21.99 28.53 1.34
C VAL A 168 22.20 30.03 1.36
N CYS A 169 23.39 30.45 1.75
CA CYS A 169 23.78 31.85 1.65
C CYS A 169 23.99 32.20 0.18
N VAL A 170 23.29 33.21 -0.33
CA VAL A 170 23.43 33.66 -1.73
C VAL A 170 24.15 34.99 -1.87
N ARG A 171 24.22 35.77 -0.79
CA ARG A 171 25.08 36.95 -0.73
C ARG A 171 25.60 37.11 0.71
N GLU A 172 26.90 37.22 0.81
CA GLU A 172 27.67 37.32 2.05
C GLU A 172 28.31 38.72 2.14
N THR A 173 28.45 39.23 3.36
CA THR A 173 29.15 40.49 3.66
C THR A 173 30.17 40.24 4.76
N ASP A 174 30.97 41.24 5.11
CA ASP A 174 31.96 41.14 6.19
C ASP A 174 31.33 40.79 7.56
N ASN A 175 30.03 41.01 7.72
CA ASN A 175 29.26 40.67 8.93
C ASN A 175 28.52 39.33 8.83
N GLY A 176 28.85 38.50 7.83
CA GLY A 176 28.27 37.18 7.58
C GLY A 176 27.19 37.16 6.50
N CYS A 177 26.39 36.09 6.49
CA CYS A 177 25.36 35.92 5.47
C CYS A 177 24.16 36.85 5.71
N TRP A 178 23.86 37.73 4.74
CA TRP A 178 22.70 38.63 4.85
C TRP A 178 21.48 38.17 4.02
N GLU A 179 21.67 37.39 2.94
CA GLU A 179 20.58 36.84 2.13
C GLU A 179 20.64 35.33 2.08
N TRP A 180 19.57 34.73 2.58
CA TRP A 180 19.32 33.30 2.56
C TRP A 180 18.28 32.98 1.50
N ARG A 181 18.54 31.92 0.72
CA ARG A 181 17.57 31.38 -0.22
C ARG A 181 17.35 29.90 0.04
N VAL A 182 16.11 29.44 -0.08
CA VAL A 182 15.80 28.01 -0.04
C VAL A 182 16.43 27.35 -1.26
N SER A 183 17.35 26.42 -1.02
CA SER A 183 17.97 25.60 -2.06
C SER A 183 17.08 24.42 -2.41
N HIS A 184 16.64 23.67 -1.40
CA HIS A 184 15.79 22.50 -1.55
C HIS A 184 15.09 22.17 -0.21
N TYR A 185 14.25 21.14 -0.22
CA TYR A 185 13.60 20.61 0.97
C TYR A 185 14.13 19.22 1.28
N GLU A 186 14.26 18.92 2.57
CA GLU A 186 14.62 17.60 3.06
C GLU A 186 13.58 17.09 4.05
N ASN A 187 13.40 15.78 4.13
CA ASN A 187 12.61 15.18 5.21
C ASN A 187 13.52 14.90 6.41
N TRP A 188 13.13 15.39 7.58
CA TRP A 188 13.86 15.19 8.83
C TRP A 188 12.97 14.43 9.82
N PRO A 189 13.56 13.67 10.74
CA PRO A 189 12.84 13.16 11.91
C PRO A 189 12.19 14.32 12.68
N GLY A 190 10.93 14.14 13.05
CA GLY A 190 10.05 15.06 13.77
C GLY A 190 9.85 14.67 15.24
N GLY A 191 8.86 15.28 15.90
CA GLY A 191 8.68 15.23 17.38
C GLY A 191 8.37 13.85 17.98
N GLY A 192 8.02 12.86 17.15
CA GLY A 192 7.88 11.45 17.57
C GLY A 192 9.18 10.64 17.59
N PHE A 193 10.27 11.21 17.06
CA PHE A 193 11.60 10.61 17.05
C PHE A 193 12.48 11.27 18.13
N TRP A 194 12.26 10.93 19.41
CA TRP A 194 13.09 11.44 20.51
C TRP A 194 14.57 11.16 20.22
N GLY A 195 15.41 12.20 20.15
CA GLY A 195 16.85 12.06 19.94
C GLY A 195 17.28 11.40 18.63
N GLY A 196 16.47 11.46 17.57
CA GLY A 196 16.79 10.83 16.28
C GLY A 196 16.51 9.32 16.22
N TYR A 197 15.88 8.76 17.26
CA TYR A 197 15.44 7.37 17.27
C TYR A 197 14.04 7.23 16.70
N GLY A 198 13.86 6.32 15.76
CA GLY A 198 12.51 5.83 15.49
C GLY A 198 12.42 4.95 14.26
N ARG A 199 11.32 4.20 14.24
CA ARG A 199 10.99 3.25 13.19
C ARG A 199 9.56 3.50 12.76
N VAL A 200 9.40 3.69 11.47
CA VAL A 200 8.09 3.92 10.85
C VAL A 200 8.06 3.13 9.56
N VAL A 201 6.97 2.43 9.31
CA VAL A 201 6.62 1.99 7.97
C VAL A 201 5.68 3.02 7.38
N ALA A 202 6.06 3.57 6.23
CA ALA A 202 5.21 4.42 5.43
C ALA A 202 4.86 3.66 4.16
N ILE A 203 3.57 3.50 3.88
CA ILE A 203 3.08 2.91 2.63
C ILE A 203 2.15 3.89 1.92
N ARG A 204 2.35 4.05 0.62
CA ARG A 204 1.45 4.76 -0.28
C ARG A 204 1.01 3.81 -1.39
N TYR A 205 -0.26 3.86 -1.73
CA TYR A 205 -0.84 3.10 -2.85
C TYR A 205 -1.88 3.96 -3.58
N GLU A 206 -2.28 3.51 -4.76
CA GLU A 206 -3.22 4.21 -5.63
C GLU A 206 -4.42 3.31 -5.93
N ASP A 207 -5.63 3.88 -5.91
CA ASP A 207 -6.86 3.17 -6.31
C ASP A 207 -7.15 3.35 -7.82
N HIS A 208 -8.19 2.68 -8.31
CA HIS A 208 -8.58 2.73 -9.73
C HIS A 208 -9.01 4.12 -10.23
N GLU A 209 -9.31 5.05 -9.33
CA GLU A 209 -9.63 6.44 -9.67
C GLU A 209 -8.38 7.34 -9.66
N GLY A 210 -7.20 6.77 -9.40
CA GLY A 210 -5.94 7.51 -9.30
C GLY A 210 -5.76 8.22 -7.95
N ARG A 211 -6.61 7.95 -6.94
CA ARG A 211 -6.47 8.58 -5.63
C ARG A 211 -5.38 7.88 -4.84
N LYS A 212 -4.50 8.68 -4.26
CA LYS A 212 -3.38 8.21 -3.43
C LYS A 212 -3.80 8.10 -1.98
N HIS A 213 -3.51 6.97 -1.38
CA HIS A 213 -3.77 6.65 0.02
C HIS A 213 -2.45 6.41 0.73
N THR A 214 -2.30 6.93 1.94
CA THR A 214 -1.07 6.82 2.72
C THR A 214 -1.35 6.29 4.11
N GLU A 215 -0.54 5.34 4.56
CA GLU A 215 -0.59 4.80 5.92
C GLU A 215 0.79 4.90 6.57
N PHE A 216 0.81 5.28 7.85
CA PHE A 216 2.01 5.36 8.66
C PHE A 216 1.85 4.48 9.89
N VAL A 217 2.78 3.55 10.08
CA VAL A 217 2.69 2.54 11.15
C VAL A 217 3.99 2.51 11.94
N ASN A 218 3.85 2.59 13.26
CA ASN A 218 4.96 2.67 14.21
C ASN A 218 5.30 1.29 14.76
N TYR A 219 6.59 1.02 15.02
CA TYR A 219 7.07 -0.24 15.60
C TYR A 219 8.46 -0.14 16.23
#